data_AF-A0A7C3SX65-F1
#
_entry.id   AF-A0A7C3SX65-F1
#
_cell.length_a   1.000
_cell.length_b   1.000
_cell.length_c   1.000
_cell.angle_alpha   90.00
_cell.angle_beta   90.00
_cell.angle_gamma   90.00
#
_symmetry.space_group_name_H-M   'P 1'
#
loop_
_entity.id
_entity.type
_entity.pdbx_description
1 polymer ?
#
loop_
_entity_poly.entity_id
_entity_poly.type
_entity_poly.pdbx_seq_one_letter_code
_entity_poly.pdbx_strand_id
1 'polypeptide(L)'
;DFRNLQSADNEIERFCDKCSAEFLVPTSEIERVKQIDIDIENLAHQFKVSQIVIARRLLDINKISKEQFFDFYKEHIQKERKKMASNQGGDFYNTAIRRYGRKFIEIISIGVESGIIQYRDAYQLTRLKPTTFEKIKQEVLIS
;
A
#
# COMPACT_ATOMS: atom_id res chain seq x y z
N ASP A 1 15.74 2.16 -0.25
CA ASP A 1 16.47 1.41 -1.28
C ASP A 1 15.87 1.81 -2.64
N PHE A 2 16.66 2.43 -3.53
CA PHE A 2 16.18 2.88 -4.85
C PHE A 2 15.96 1.73 -5.83
N ARG A 3 16.40 0.52 -5.46
CA ARG A 3 16.34 -0.69 -6.29
C ARG A 3 14.92 -1.09 -6.73
N ASN A 4 13.88 -0.64 -6.02
CA ASN A 4 12.48 -0.91 -6.42
C ASN A 4 11.88 0.17 -7.35
N LEU A 5 12.58 1.28 -7.60
CA LEU A 5 12.18 2.36 -8.53
C LEU A 5 13.15 2.47 -9.72
N GLN A 6 14.21 1.65 -9.72
CA GLN A 6 14.98 1.34 -10.92
C GLN A 6 14.37 0.08 -11.48
N SER A 7 14.03 0.09 -12.77
CA SER A 7 13.66 -1.13 -13.46
C SER A 7 14.73 -2.19 -13.20
N ALA A 8 14.30 -3.40 -12.83
CA ALA A 8 15.21 -4.53 -12.72
C ALA A 8 15.99 -4.69 -14.05
N ASP A 9 17.19 -5.26 -14.02
CA ASP A 9 18.02 -5.52 -15.23
C ASP A 9 17.37 -6.51 -16.23
N ASN A 10 16.11 -6.87 -16.01
CA ASN A 10 15.28 -7.66 -16.91
C ASN A 10 14.58 -6.77 -17.94
N GLU A 11 14.77 -7.06 -19.22
CA GLU A 11 14.13 -6.33 -20.33
C GLU A 11 12.59 -6.36 -20.27
N ILE A 12 12.00 -7.43 -19.74
CA ILE A 12 10.54 -7.58 -19.58
C ILE A 12 10.00 -6.57 -18.57
N GLU A 13 10.67 -6.42 -17.43
CA GLU A 13 10.28 -5.47 -16.38
C GLU A 13 10.39 -4.03 -16.88
N ARG A 14 11.47 -3.71 -17.61
CA ARG A 14 11.63 -2.38 -18.25
C ARG A 14 10.50 -2.07 -19.24
N PHE A 15 10.05 -3.07 -19.99
CA PHE A 15 8.94 -2.91 -20.91
C PHE A 15 7.62 -2.68 -20.15
N CYS A 16 7.36 -3.50 -19.14
CA CYS A 16 6.17 -3.38 -18.29
C CYS A 16 6.10 -2.02 -17.58
N ASP A 17 7.22 -1.55 -17.03
CA ASP A 17 7.34 -0.24 -16.38
C ASP A 17 7.00 0.88 -17.36
N LYS A 18 7.55 0.82 -18.58
CA LYS A 18 7.25 1.81 -19.63
C LYS A 18 5.78 1.80 -20.04
N CYS A 19 5.20 0.62 -20.26
CA CYS A 19 3.79 0.47 -20.59
C CYS A 19 2.90 1.02 -19.47
N SER A 20 3.21 0.69 -18.22
CA SER A 20 2.48 1.18 -17.06
C SER A 20 2.59 2.70 -16.90
N ALA A 21 3.78 3.26 -17.11
CA ALA A 21 4.00 4.71 -17.04
C ALA A 21 3.22 5.46 -18.12
N GLU A 22 3.18 4.95 -19.36
CA GLU A 22 2.39 5.54 -20.45
C GLU A 22 0.88 5.39 -20.20
N PHE A 23 0.45 4.24 -19.69
CA PHE A 23 -0.96 3.99 -19.40
C PHE A 23 -1.50 4.85 -18.26
N LEU A 24 -0.74 4.95 -17.16
CA LEU A 24 -1.15 5.68 -15.96
C LEU A 24 -1.02 7.20 -16.14
N VAL A 25 0.02 7.64 -16.85
CA VAL A 25 0.35 9.06 -17.01
C VAL A 25 0.77 9.31 -18.45
N PRO A 26 -0.19 9.43 -19.38
CA PRO A 26 0.10 9.56 -20.81
C PRO A 26 1.00 10.75 -21.12
N THR A 27 1.99 10.54 -21.99
CA THR A 27 2.99 11.58 -22.35
C THR A 27 2.28 12.81 -22.93
N SER A 28 1.31 12.59 -23.81
CA SER A 28 0.52 13.63 -24.48
C SER A 28 -0.24 14.55 -23.51
N GLU A 29 -0.58 14.05 -22.32
CA GLU A 29 -1.27 14.84 -21.31
C GLU A 29 -0.31 15.59 -20.40
N ILE A 30 0.72 14.92 -19.89
CA ILE A 30 1.66 15.50 -18.94
C ILE A 30 2.63 16.49 -19.60
N GLU A 31 2.93 16.35 -20.89
CA GLU A 31 3.78 17.30 -21.61
C GLU A 31 3.19 18.70 -21.70
N ARG A 32 1.85 18.82 -21.68
CA ARG A 32 1.12 20.10 -21.68
C ARG A 32 1.35 20.91 -20.41
N VAL A 33 1.82 20.26 -19.34
CA VAL A 33 2.18 20.93 -18.08
C VAL A 33 3.49 21.68 -18.28
N LYS A 34 3.44 23.00 -18.09
CA LYS A 34 4.64 23.85 -18.13
C LYS A 34 5.49 23.60 -16.89
N GLN A 35 6.80 23.74 -17.04
CA GLN A 35 7.74 23.45 -15.95
C GLN A 35 7.52 24.34 -14.71
N ILE A 36 7.05 25.57 -14.91
CA ILE A 36 6.75 26.55 -13.85
C ILE A 36 5.49 26.15 -13.06
N ASP A 37 4.61 25.36 -13.66
CA ASP A 37 3.32 24.95 -13.10
C ASP A 37 3.35 23.51 -12.55
N ILE A 38 4.55 22.91 -12.38
CA ILE A 38 4.68 21.55 -11.86
C ILE A 38 4.32 21.53 -10.38
N ASP A 39 3.07 21.16 -10.10
CA ASP A 39 2.59 20.77 -8.78
C ASP A 39 2.39 19.25 -8.76
N ILE A 40 3.35 18.54 -8.16
CA ILE A 40 3.35 17.07 -8.10
C ILE A 40 2.12 16.52 -7.35
N GLU A 41 1.63 17.22 -6.33
CA GLU A 41 0.49 16.78 -5.54
C GLU A 41 -0.81 16.90 -6.34
N ASN A 42 -1.00 18.03 -7.02
CA ASN A 42 -2.16 18.23 -7.87
C ASN A 42 -2.18 17.25 -9.06
N LEU A 43 -1.03 17.05 -9.72
CA LEU A 43 -0.90 16.07 -10.81
C LEU A 43 -1.20 14.65 -10.32
N ALA A 44 -0.73 14.26 -9.13
CA ALA A 44 -1.03 12.95 -8.56
C ALA A 44 -2.54 12.76 -8.36
N HIS A 45 -3.22 13.82 -7.90
CA HIS A 45 -4.68 13.79 -7.75
C HIS A 45 -5.42 13.76 -9.09
N GLN A 46 -4.91 14.43 -10.13
CA GLN A 46 -5.48 14.43 -11.48
C GLN A 46 -5.37 13.04 -12.13
N PHE A 47 -4.17 12.47 -12.15
CA PHE A 47 -3.89 11.16 -12.76
C PHE A 47 -4.26 9.97 -11.87
N LYS A 48 -4.74 10.21 -10.64
CA LYS A 48 -5.13 9.17 -9.66
C LYS A 48 -4.02 8.17 -9.36
N VAL A 49 -2.78 8.66 -9.29
CA VAL A 49 -1.59 7.88 -8.94
C VAL A 49 -0.87 8.48 -7.74
N SER A 50 0.12 7.77 -7.21
CA SER A 50 0.95 8.31 -6.13
C SER A 50 1.83 9.48 -6.60
N GLN A 51 2.18 10.39 -5.69
CA GLN A 51 3.08 11.50 -5.99
C GLN A 51 4.45 11.04 -6.50
N ILE A 52 4.96 9.90 -6.01
CA ILE A 52 6.23 9.35 -6.48
C ILE A 52 6.16 8.84 -7.93
N VAL A 53 5.00 8.35 -8.38
CA VAL A 53 4.79 7.96 -9.79
C VAL A 53 4.83 9.18 -10.70
N ILE A 54 4.21 10.30 -10.29
CA ILE A 54 4.30 11.57 -11.03
C ILE A 54 5.75 12.07 -11.08
N ALA A 55 6.43 12.14 -9.94
CA ALA A 55 7.81 12.60 -9.88
C ALA A 55 8.72 11.73 -10.76
N ARG A 56 8.52 10.41 -10.77
CA ARG A 56 9.26 9.51 -11.64
C ARG A 56 8.95 9.76 -13.11
N ARG A 57 7.68 9.94 -13.46
CA ARG A 57 7.27 10.21 -14.83
C ARG A 57 7.87 11.51 -15.36
N LEU A 58 7.86 12.56 -14.56
CA LEU A 58 8.46 13.86 -14.89
C LEU A 58 9.98 13.74 -15.12
N LEU A 59 10.65 12.87 -14.38
CA LEU A 59 12.07 12.55 -14.61
C LEU A 59 12.25 11.79 -15.93
N ASP A 60 11.43 10.79 -16.21
CA ASP A 60 11.53 9.98 -17.44
C ASP A 60 11.35 10.82 -18.72
N ILE A 61 10.56 11.90 -18.67
CA ILE A 61 10.37 12.88 -19.76
C ILE A 61 11.25 14.14 -19.64
N ASN A 62 12.24 14.15 -18.74
CA ASN A 62 13.19 15.25 -18.52
C ASN A 62 12.56 16.61 -18.14
N LYS A 63 11.36 16.63 -17.55
CA LYS A 63 10.72 17.85 -17.01
C LYS A 63 11.31 18.30 -15.67
N ILE A 64 11.89 17.37 -14.92
CA ILE A 64 12.65 17.65 -13.70
C ILE A 64 14.04 17.00 -13.78
N SER A 65 15.01 17.61 -13.10
CA SER A 65 16.35 17.03 -12.99
C SER A 65 16.36 15.85 -12.02
N LYS A 66 17.39 15.01 -12.15
CA LYS A 66 17.64 13.90 -11.21
C LYS A 66 17.80 14.39 -9.77
N GLU A 67 18.39 15.57 -9.58
CA GLU A 67 18.55 16.22 -8.28
C GLU A 67 17.19 16.61 -7.68
N GLN A 68 16.36 17.30 -8.46
CA GLN A 68 14.99 17.68 -8.05
C GLN A 68 14.16 16.45 -7.66
N PHE A 69 14.26 15.35 -8.43
CA PHE A 69 13.61 14.09 -8.10
C PHE A 69 14.10 13.52 -6.75
N PHE A 70 15.41 13.52 -6.50
CA PHE A 70 15.96 12.99 -5.26
C PHE A 70 15.56 13.82 -4.05
N ASP A 71 15.52 15.14 -4.18
CA ASP A 71 15.11 16.04 -3.09
C ASP A 71 13.63 15.85 -2.76
N PHE A 72 12.76 15.80 -3.78
CA PHE A 72 11.36 15.43 -3.62
C PHE A 72 11.21 14.07 -2.92
N TYR A 73 11.95 13.05 -3.38
CA TYR A 73 11.86 11.70 -2.83
C TYR A 73 12.27 11.62 -1.36
N LYS A 74 13.35 12.30 -0.97
CA LYS A 74 13.79 12.36 0.43
C LYS A 74 12.71 12.99 1.31
N GLU A 75 12.13 14.10 0.87
CA GLU A 75 11.05 14.78 1.59
C GLU A 75 9.81 13.88 1.70
N HIS A 76 9.40 13.26 0.59
CA HIS A 76 8.26 12.37 0.53
C HIS A 76 8.42 11.17 1.48
N ILE A 77 9.58 10.50 1.48
CA ILE A 77 9.85 9.40 2.43
C ILE A 77 9.81 9.89 3.88
N GLN A 78 10.35 11.07 4.19
CA GLN A 78 10.29 11.59 5.55
C GLN A 78 8.84 11.86 5.99
N LYS A 79 8.00 12.43 5.11
CA LYS A 79 6.57 12.64 5.38
C LYS A 79 5.86 11.30 5.62
N GLU A 80 6.07 10.30 4.77
CA GLU A 80 5.45 8.98 4.93
C GLU A 80 5.91 8.27 6.21
N ARG A 81 7.20 8.36 6.56
CA ARG A 81 7.70 7.82 7.84
C ARG A 81 7.06 8.50 9.05
N LYS A 82 6.88 9.83 9.00
CA LYS A 82 6.18 10.58 10.06
C LYS A 82 4.72 10.15 10.19
N LYS A 83 4.01 9.98 9.06
CA LYS A 83 2.63 9.46 9.05
C LYS A 83 2.54 8.03 9.61
N MET A 84 3.49 7.16 9.27
CA MET A 84 3.54 5.80 9.82
C MET A 84 3.84 5.80 11.32
N ALA A 85 4.72 6.69 11.79
CA ALA A 85 5.00 6.86 13.21
C ALA A 85 3.81 7.42 14.00
N SER A 86 3.00 8.32 13.40
CA SER A 86 1.77 8.82 14.03
C SER A 86 0.62 7.82 14.02
N ASN A 87 0.61 6.87 13.07
CA ASN A 87 -0.41 5.80 12.96
C ASN A 87 -0.11 4.55 13.80
N GLN A 88 0.81 4.63 14.76
CA GLN A 88 1.22 3.49 15.59
C GLN A 88 0.16 3.03 16.62
N GLY A 89 -1.07 3.57 16.54
CA GLY A 89 -2.20 3.24 17.41
C GLY A 89 -3.38 2.62 16.65
N GLY A 90 -3.13 1.64 15.77
CA GLY A 90 -4.18 0.76 15.29
C GLY A 90 -4.33 -0.40 16.26
N ASP A 91 -5.52 -0.62 16.83
CA ASP A 91 -5.75 -1.84 17.60
C ASP A 91 -5.63 -3.05 16.66
N PHE A 92 -4.57 -3.83 16.90
CA PHE A 92 -4.23 -5.00 16.11
C PHE A 92 -5.39 -6.01 16.05
N TYR A 93 -6.17 -6.15 17.13
CA TYR A 93 -7.31 -7.05 17.20
C TYR A 93 -8.44 -6.56 16.29
N ASN A 94 -8.80 -5.28 16.38
CA ASN A 94 -9.74 -4.63 15.48
C ASN A 94 -9.33 -4.73 14.00
N THR A 95 -8.04 -4.59 13.71
CA THR A 95 -7.50 -4.74 12.36
C THR A 95 -7.64 -6.17 11.85
N ALA A 96 -7.39 -7.16 12.71
CA ALA A 96 -7.54 -8.57 12.37
C ALA A 96 -9.02 -8.94 12.16
N ILE A 97 -9.93 -8.47 13.00
CA ILE A 97 -11.39 -8.67 12.84
C ILE A 97 -11.85 -8.09 11.51
N ARG A 98 -11.42 -6.87 11.16
CA ARG A 98 -11.79 -6.22 9.90
C ARG A 98 -11.22 -6.95 8.68
N ARG A 99 -10.02 -7.52 8.76
CA ARG A 99 -9.39 -8.26 7.66
C ARG A 99 -10.20 -9.50 7.25
N TYR A 100 -10.67 -10.26 8.21
CA TYR A 100 -11.41 -11.51 7.96
C TYR A 100 -12.93 -11.31 7.94
N GLY A 101 -13.41 -10.18 8.46
CA GLY A 101 -14.83 -9.89 8.68
C GLY A 101 -15.32 -10.50 10.00
N ARG A 102 -16.06 -9.71 10.79
CA ARG A 102 -16.55 -10.12 12.12
C ARG A 102 -17.33 -11.43 12.08
N LYS A 103 -18.28 -11.57 11.14
CA LYS A 103 -19.11 -12.78 10.99
C LYS A 103 -18.29 -14.04 10.73
N PHE A 104 -17.24 -13.94 9.92
CA PHE A 104 -16.39 -15.09 9.65
C PHE A 104 -15.70 -15.55 10.94
N ILE A 105 -15.10 -14.62 11.68
CA ILE A 105 -14.43 -14.96 12.94
C ILE A 105 -15.42 -15.52 13.95
N GLU A 106 -16.61 -14.94 14.07
CA GLU A 106 -17.69 -15.41 14.94
C GLU A 106 -18.12 -16.84 14.60
N ILE A 107 -18.34 -17.17 13.33
CA ILE A 107 -18.69 -18.52 12.88
C ILE A 107 -17.58 -19.52 13.21
N ILE A 108 -16.32 -19.16 12.94
CA ILE A 108 -15.17 -20.02 13.27
C ILE A 108 -15.06 -20.21 14.78
N SER A 109 -15.24 -19.15 15.56
CA SER A 109 -15.23 -19.17 17.02
C SER A 109 -16.30 -20.10 17.59
N ILE A 110 -17.54 -20.00 17.12
CA ILE A 110 -18.65 -20.91 17.50
C ILE A 110 -18.34 -22.34 17.06
N GLY A 111 -17.81 -22.53 15.85
CA GLY A 111 -17.42 -23.85 15.33
C GLY A 111 -16.35 -24.53 16.18
N VAL A 112 -15.42 -23.75 16.72
CA VAL A 112 -14.38 -24.26 17.64
C VAL A 112 -14.96 -24.59 19.02
N GLU A 113 -15.78 -23.72 19.61
CA GLU A 113 -16.43 -23.97 20.92
C GLU A 113 -17.37 -25.18 20.88
N SER A 114 -18.06 -25.39 19.75
CA SER A 114 -18.95 -26.54 19.53
C SER A 114 -18.21 -27.83 19.13
N GLY A 115 -16.88 -27.78 18.94
CA GLY A 115 -16.07 -28.93 18.54
C GLY A 115 -16.22 -29.35 17.07
N ILE A 116 -16.94 -28.58 16.25
CA ILE A 116 -17.10 -28.82 14.81
C ILE A 116 -15.79 -28.52 14.06
N ILE A 117 -15.02 -27.54 14.52
CA ILE A 117 -13.74 -27.12 13.95
C ILE A 117 -12.64 -27.33 14.99
N GLN A 118 -11.53 -27.96 14.61
CA GLN A 118 -10.37 -28.04 15.49
C GLN A 118 -9.66 -26.69 15.58
N TYR A 119 -9.11 -26.36 16.75
CA TYR A 119 -8.28 -25.15 16.95
C TYR A 119 -7.17 -25.01 15.90
N ARG A 120 -6.55 -26.14 15.51
CA ARG A 120 -5.53 -26.16 14.46
C ARG A 120 -6.06 -25.61 13.13
N ASP A 121 -7.25 -26.04 12.73
CA ASP A 121 -7.86 -25.63 11.47
C ASP A 121 -8.31 -24.17 11.55
N ALA A 122 -8.84 -23.74 12.68
CA ALA A 122 -9.15 -22.33 12.93
C ALA A 122 -7.91 -21.43 12.81
N TYR A 123 -6.75 -21.86 13.32
CA TYR A 123 -5.50 -21.11 13.16
C TYR A 123 -5.01 -21.08 11.71
N GLN A 124 -5.22 -22.16 10.94
CA GLN A 124 -4.89 -22.16 9.51
C GLN A 124 -5.81 -21.24 8.70
N LEU A 125 -7.12 -21.30 8.97
CA LEU A 125 -8.14 -20.51 8.30
C LEU A 125 -7.99 -19.01 8.57
N THR A 126 -7.68 -18.65 9.82
CA THR A 126 -7.49 -17.25 10.22
C THR A 126 -6.04 -16.78 10.09
N ARG A 127 -5.07 -17.68 9.93
CA ARG A 127 -3.63 -17.39 10.01
C ARG A 127 -3.24 -16.58 11.26
N LEU A 128 -4.04 -16.67 12.33
CA LEU A 128 -3.80 -15.99 13.58
C LEU A 128 -2.96 -16.89 14.49
N LYS A 129 -2.09 -16.27 15.27
CA LYS A 129 -1.40 -16.98 16.36
C LYS A 129 -2.45 -17.42 17.40
N PRO A 130 -2.25 -18.55 18.10
CA PRO A 130 -3.20 -19.03 19.09
C PRO A 130 -3.65 -17.97 20.10
N THR A 131 -2.70 -17.22 20.67
CA THR A 131 -2.97 -16.16 21.65
C THR A 131 -3.76 -14.99 21.07
N THR A 132 -3.60 -14.70 19.79
CA THR A 132 -4.38 -13.67 19.08
C THR A 132 -5.78 -14.16 18.81
N PHE A 133 -5.92 -15.40 18.32
CA PHE A 133 -7.21 -16.00 18.04
C PHE A 133 -8.08 -16.07 19.30
N GLU A 134 -7.53 -16.48 20.44
CA GLU A 134 -8.27 -16.53 21.72
C GLU A 134 -8.81 -15.16 22.14
N LYS A 135 -8.00 -14.11 22.03
CA LYS A 135 -8.43 -12.76 22.40
C LYS A 135 -9.52 -12.23 21.48
N ILE A 136 -9.38 -12.44 20.17
CA ILE A 136 -10.40 -12.03 19.20
C ILE A 136 -11.69 -12.84 19.39
N LYS A 137 -11.57 -14.15 19.64
CA LYS A 137 -12.71 -15.03 19.96
C LYS A 137 -13.50 -14.47 21.14
N GLN A 138 -12.83 -14.11 22.23
CA GLN A 138 -13.49 -13.48 23.39
C GLN A 138 -14.19 -12.18 23.00
N GLU A 139 -13.52 -11.32 22.24
CA GLU A 139 -14.07 -10.03 21.80
C GLU A 139 -15.34 -10.19 20.95
N VAL A 140 -15.36 -11.10 19.98
CA VAL A 140 -16.50 -11.27 19.06
C VAL A 140 -17.66 -12.07 19.65
N LEU A 141 -17.44 -12.90 20.67
CA LEU A 141 -18.49 -13.68 21.33
C LEU A 141 -19.15 -12.95 22.51
N ILE A 142 -18.50 -11.92 23.07
CA ILE A 142 -19.04 -11.11 24.18
C ILE A 142 -19.84 -9.89 23.67
N SER A 143 -19.65 -9.51 22.40
CA SER A 143 -20.30 -8.33 21.79
C SER A 143 -21.50 -8.67 20.92
#